data_AF-A0A8S3JNL9-F1
#
_entry.id   AF-A0A8S3JNL9-F1
#
_cell.length_a   1.000
_cell.length_b   1.000
_cell.length_c   1.000
_cell.angle_alpha   90.00
_cell.angle_beta   90.00
_cell.angle_gamma   90.00
#
_symmetry.space_group_name_H-M   'P 1'
#
loop_
_entity.id
_entity.type
_entity.pdbx_description
1 polymer ?
#
loop_
_entity_poly.entity_id
_entity_poly.type
_entity_poly.pdbx_seq_one_letter_code
_entity_poly.pdbx_strand_id
1 'polypeptide(L)'
;MTREQRLEDLNESRHQRLEDFRESREQRQLEEKTPNRSNEFQRQLATDRYRDELLVAYINDMATLLENSNGSLTADKVTATVARAKTLTVFRQLDAQRNIQIVRFLYEAEQLTEIHKNSSLDLSTAKFRDIDFRDAAINEKQLRQLSLIGIFLSNATFMGIEMEHNNFAHTQFNSVNFLLSHLNNVNFSSTSFDNANFSFTQMD
;
A
#
# COMPACT_ATOMS: atom_id res chain seq x y z
N MET A 1 2.27 -64.15 -40.12
CA MET A 1 1.82 -63.28 -39.03
C MET A 1 0.60 -63.91 -38.38
N THR A 2 0.72 -64.34 -37.13
CA THR A 2 -0.39 -64.91 -36.35
C THR A 2 -1.35 -63.81 -35.89
N ARG A 3 -2.60 -64.17 -35.59
CA ARG A 3 -3.63 -63.22 -35.13
C ARG A 3 -3.23 -62.49 -33.84
N GLU A 4 -2.42 -63.14 -33.01
CA GLU A 4 -1.83 -62.58 -31.78
C GLU A 4 -0.79 -61.49 -32.05
N GLN A 5 0.17 -61.72 -32.96
CA GLN A 5 1.16 -60.69 -33.34
C GLN A 5 0.50 -59.42 -33.85
N ARG A 6 -0.56 -59.55 -34.65
CA ARG A 6 -1.31 -58.40 -35.17
C ARG A 6 -2.08 -57.65 -34.07
N LEU A 7 -2.42 -58.30 -32.95
CA LEU A 7 -3.07 -57.66 -31.81
C LEU A 7 -2.06 -56.96 -30.89
N GLU A 8 -0.86 -57.54 -30.72
CA GLU A 8 0.26 -56.91 -30.02
C GLU A 8 0.71 -55.63 -30.72
N ASP A 9 0.98 -55.68 -32.02
CA ASP A 9 1.36 -54.51 -32.82
C ASP A 9 0.32 -53.38 -32.73
N LEU A 10 -0.97 -53.75 -32.68
CA LEU A 10 -2.07 -52.79 -32.58
C LEU A 10 -2.10 -52.11 -31.20
N ASN A 11 -1.83 -52.89 -30.14
CA ASN A 11 -1.78 -52.39 -28.76
C ASN A 11 -0.56 -51.50 -28.54
N GLU A 12 0.61 -51.89 -29.05
CA GLU A 12 1.82 -51.06 -29.00
C GLU A 12 1.60 -49.73 -29.74
N SER A 13 1.08 -49.78 -30.97
CA SER A 13 0.76 -48.57 -31.73
C SER A 13 -0.28 -47.67 -31.05
N ARG A 14 -1.23 -48.26 -30.30
CA ARG A 14 -2.20 -47.50 -29.52
C ARG A 14 -1.55 -46.86 -28.29
N HIS A 15 -0.65 -47.57 -27.62
CA HIS A 15 0.10 -47.05 -26.48
C HIS A 15 1.01 -45.90 -26.89
N GLN A 16 1.78 -46.07 -27.98
CA GLN A 16 2.65 -45.04 -28.52
C GLN A 16 1.88 -43.75 -28.82
N ARG A 17 0.74 -43.85 -29.51
CA ARG A 17 -0.11 -42.68 -29.82
C ARG A 17 -0.68 -41.99 -28.59
N LEU A 18 -0.93 -42.73 -27.52
CA LEU A 18 -1.40 -42.16 -26.26
C LEU A 18 -0.30 -41.40 -25.54
N GLU A 19 0.93 -41.91 -25.55
CA GLU A 19 2.09 -41.24 -24.97
C GLU A 19 2.47 -40.00 -25.79
N ASP A 20 2.54 -40.09 -27.12
CA ASP A 20 2.80 -38.93 -28.01
C ASP A 20 1.73 -37.81 -27.81
N PHE A 21 0.47 -38.21 -27.62
CA PHE A 21 -0.61 -37.26 -27.35
C PHE A 21 -0.50 -36.62 -25.96
N ARG A 22 -0.06 -37.38 -24.95
CA ARG A 22 0.21 -36.87 -23.60
C ARG A 22 1.37 -35.88 -23.61
N GLU A 23 2.51 -36.27 -24.17
CA GLU A 23 3.69 -35.42 -24.28
C GLU A 23 3.37 -34.13 -25.04
N SER A 24 2.68 -34.21 -26.19
CA SER A 24 2.27 -33.03 -26.95
C SER A 24 1.33 -32.09 -26.19
N ARG A 25 0.47 -32.64 -25.32
CA ARG A 25 -0.41 -31.83 -24.45
C ARG A 25 0.36 -31.17 -23.31
N GLU A 26 1.27 -31.89 -22.67
CA GLU A 26 2.11 -31.35 -21.59
C GLU A 26 3.02 -30.25 -22.13
N GLN A 27 3.64 -30.48 -23.29
CA GLN A 27 4.51 -29.52 -23.96
C GLN A 27 3.76 -28.25 -24.36
N ARG A 28 2.54 -28.36 -24.93
CA ARG A 28 1.68 -27.20 -25.18
C ARG A 28 1.29 -26.45 -23.92
N GLN A 29 1.00 -27.14 -22.81
CA GLN A 29 0.68 -26.46 -21.55
C GLN A 29 1.89 -25.74 -20.96
N LEU A 30 3.09 -26.30 -21.08
CA LEU A 30 4.34 -25.64 -20.69
C LEU A 30 4.62 -24.43 -21.58
N GLU A 31 4.48 -24.58 -22.89
CA GLU A 31 4.67 -23.50 -23.87
C GLU A 31 3.62 -22.39 -23.76
N GLU A 32 2.40 -22.66 -23.29
CA GLU A 32 1.40 -21.61 -23.03
C GLU A 32 1.63 -20.90 -21.68
N LYS A 33 2.06 -21.63 -20.65
CA LYS A 33 2.31 -21.07 -19.31
C LYS A 33 3.57 -20.20 -19.24
N THR A 34 4.59 -20.53 -20.01
CA THR A 34 5.90 -19.84 -19.98
C THR A 34 5.84 -18.38 -20.51
N PRO A 35 5.27 -18.09 -21.69
CA PRO A 35 5.12 -16.73 -22.19
C PRO A 35 4.07 -15.95 -21.40
N ASN A 36 3.00 -16.56 -20.91
CA ASN A 36 2.03 -15.86 -20.04
C ASN A 36 2.68 -15.41 -18.73
N ARG A 37 3.43 -16.27 -18.05
CA ARG A 37 4.17 -15.88 -16.84
C ARG A 37 5.21 -14.79 -17.12
N SER A 38 5.93 -14.89 -18.23
CA SER A 38 6.92 -13.90 -18.61
C SER A 38 6.28 -12.54 -18.93
N ASN A 39 5.16 -12.53 -19.64
CA ASN A 39 4.41 -11.32 -19.97
C ASN A 39 3.78 -10.68 -18.73
N GLU A 40 3.20 -11.48 -17.83
CA GLU A 40 2.66 -11.00 -16.56
C GLU A 40 3.76 -10.39 -15.70
N PHE A 41 4.91 -11.06 -15.58
CA PHE A 41 6.06 -10.55 -14.86
C PHE A 41 6.58 -9.22 -15.45
N GLN A 42 6.67 -9.12 -16.77
CA GLN A 42 7.06 -7.87 -17.44
C GLN A 42 6.05 -6.74 -17.20
N ARG A 43 4.74 -7.05 -17.23
CA ARG A 43 3.68 -6.07 -16.92
C ARG A 43 3.74 -5.61 -15.47
N GLN A 44 3.98 -6.51 -14.53
CA GLN A 44 4.18 -6.18 -13.12
C GLN A 44 5.41 -5.27 -12.95
N LEU A 45 6.56 -5.66 -13.52
CA LEU A 45 7.78 -4.87 -13.46
C LEU A 45 7.61 -3.48 -14.07
N ALA A 46 6.89 -3.36 -15.19
CA ALA A 46 6.58 -2.07 -15.80
C ALA A 46 5.66 -1.21 -14.92
N THR A 47 4.66 -1.83 -14.29
CA THR A 47 3.75 -1.16 -13.34
C THR A 47 4.50 -0.66 -12.11
N ASP A 48 5.40 -1.49 -11.57
CA ASP A 48 6.23 -1.12 -10.41
C ASP A 48 7.16 0.04 -10.73
N ARG A 49 7.88 -0.03 -11.87
CA ARG A 49 8.73 1.09 -12.32
C ARG A 49 7.94 2.38 -12.48
N TYR A 50 6.76 2.32 -13.10
CA TYR A 50 5.89 3.49 -13.24
C TYR A 50 5.49 4.08 -11.87
N ARG A 51 5.16 3.23 -10.89
CA ARG A 51 4.81 3.68 -9.54
C ARG A 51 6.01 4.27 -8.79
N ASP A 52 7.21 3.71 -8.98
CA ASP A 52 8.44 4.27 -8.41
C ASP A 52 8.77 5.64 -9.02
N GLU A 53 8.61 5.79 -10.33
CA GLU A 53 8.78 7.08 -11.02
C GLU A 53 7.75 8.12 -10.52
N LEU A 54 6.48 7.73 -10.35
CA LEU A 54 5.45 8.60 -9.78
C LEU A 54 5.78 9.03 -8.34
N LEU A 55 6.29 8.12 -7.50
CA LEU A 55 6.71 8.42 -6.14
C LEU A 55 7.84 9.45 -6.12
N VAL A 56 8.90 9.23 -6.92
CA VAL A 56 10.05 10.14 -7.00
C VAL A 56 9.62 11.50 -7.53
N ALA A 57 8.80 11.54 -8.60
CA ALA A 57 8.28 12.77 -9.16
C ALA A 57 7.44 13.55 -8.11
N TYR A 58 6.59 12.86 -7.36
CA TYR A 58 5.79 13.46 -6.30
C TYR A 58 6.66 14.06 -5.18
N ILE A 59 7.68 13.32 -4.70
CA ILE A 59 8.58 13.81 -3.65
C ILE A 59 9.30 15.08 -4.13
N ASN A 60 9.81 15.09 -5.36
CA ASN A 60 10.48 16.26 -5.93
C ASN A 60 9.54 17.47 -6.08
N ASP A 61 8.30 17.23 -6.52
CA ASP A 61 7.27 18.26 -6.62
C ASP A 61 6.94 18.88 -5.25
N MET A 62 6.76 18.04 -4.22
CA MET A 62 6.47 18.52 -2.86
C MET A 62 7.68 19.22 -2.24
N ALA A 63 8.90 18.74 -2.47
CA ALA A 63 10.13 19.40 -2.03
C ALA A 63 10.24 20.81 -2.64
N THR A 64 9.98 20.93 -3.94
CA THR A 64 9.97 22.24 -4.63
C THR A 64 8.89 23.16 -4.07
N LEU A 65 7.70 22.65 -3.75
CA LEU A 65 6.64 23.44 -3.12
C LEU A 65 7.06 23.90 -1.71
N LEU A 66 7.67 23.03 -0.91
CA LEU A 66 8.18 23.38 0.41
C LEU A 66 9.23 24.49 0.35
N GLU A 67 10.21 24.37 -0.57
CA GLU A 67 11.24 25.39 -0.77
C GLU A 67 10.65 26.76 -1.12
N ASN A 68 9.65 26.78 -2.01
CA ASN A 68 9.00 28.02 -2.44
C ASN A 68 8.00 28.60 -1.43
N SER A 69 7.53 27.78 -0.49
CA SER A 69 6.51 28.15 0.50
C SER A 69 7.06 28.16 1.94
N ASN A 70 8.34 28.49 2.09
CA ASN A 70 9.03 28.66 3.38
C ASN A 70 8.86 27.46 4.32
N GLY A 71 8.94 26.25 3.77
CA GLY A 71 8.85 24.98 4.50
C GLY A 71 7.43 24.55 4.88
N SER A 72 6.38 25.18 4.36
CA SER A 72 4.99 24.79 4.67
C SER A 72 4.12 24.68 3.42
N LEU A 73 3.54 23.51 3.21
CA LEU A 73 2.53 23.26 2.18
C LEU A 73 1.20 23.93 2.50
N THR A 74 1.04 24.47 3.71
CA THR A 74 -0.15 25.19 4.17
C THR A 74 0.11 26.68 4.40
N ALA A 75 1.24 27.20 3.91
CA ALA A 75 1.59 28.62 4.02
C ALA A 75 0.53 29.56 3.44
N ASP A 76 -0.12 29.15 2.34
CA ASP A 76 -1.23 29.86 1.73
C ASP A 76 -2.23 28.90 1.07
N LYS A 77 -3.41 29.42 0.72
CA LYS A 77 -4.52 28.63 0.16
C LYS A 77 -4.19 27.97 -1.18
N VAL A 78 -3.41 28.63 -2.04
CA VAL A 78 -3.06 28.10 -3.36
C VAL A 78 -2.08 26.93 -3.19
N THR A 79 -1.02 27.12 -2.40
CA THR A 79 -0.07 26.05 -2.08
C THR A 79 -0.78 24.85 -1.47
N ALA A 80 -1.65 25.07 -0.46
CA ALA A 80 -2.41 24.01 0.19
C ALA A 80 -3.30 23.24 -0.80
N THR A 81 -3.97 23.96 -1.70
CA THR A 81 -4.85 23.35 -2.71
C THR A 81 -4.06 22.49 -3.68
N VAL A 82 -2.91 22.96 -4.15
CA VAL A 82 -2.04 22.24 -5.08
C VAL A 82 -1.43 21.00 -4.41
N ALA A 83 -0.87 21.16 -3.20
CA ALA A 83 -0.30 20.08 -2.42
C ALA A 83 -1.35 18.97 -2.15
N ARG A 84 -2.54 19.36 -1.69
CA ARG A 84 -3.66 18.43 -1.46
C ARG A 84 -4.07 17.70 -2.74
N ALA A 85 -4.26 18.42 -3.85
CA ALA A 85 -4.69 17.82 -5.11
C ALA A 85 -3.66 16.82 -5.66
N LYS A 86 -2.37 17.17 -5.62
CA LYS A 86 -1.27 16.28 -6.04
C LYS A 86 -1.22 15.04 -5.14
N THR A 87 -1.26 15.23 -3.83
CA THR A 87 -1.16 14.15 -2.84
C THR A 87 -2.30 13.13 -3.00
N LEU A 88 -3.56 13.59 -3.04
CA LEU A 88 -4.72 12.71 -3.21
C LEU A 88 -4.75 12.02 -4.59
N THR A 89 -4.13 12.60 -5.60
CA THR A 89 -4.05 12.00 -6.94
C THR A 89 -3.01 10.90 -6.99
N VAL A 90 -1.87 11.08 -6.31
CA VAL A 90 -0.82 10.08 -6.25
C VAL A 90 -1.23 8.91 -5.36
N PHE A 91 -1.90 9.16 -4.22
CA PHE A 91 -2.42 8.08 -3.36
C PHE A 91 -3.35 7.10 -4.06
N ARG A 92 -4.11 7.58 -5.06
CA ARG A 92 -5.03 6.74 -5.85
C ARG A 92 -4.31 5.86 -6.88
N GLN A 93 -3.07 6.18 -7.23
CA GLN A 93 -2.30 5.50 -8.27
C GLN A 93 -1.24 4.55 -7.71
N LEU A 94 -0.72 4.87 -6.52
CA LEU A 94 0.29 4.09 -5.83
C LEU A 94 -0.33 3.00 -4.95
N ASP A 95 0.47 1.98 -4.69
CA ASP A 95 0.14 0.93 -3.72
C ASP A 95 0.51 1.32 -2.29
N ALA A 96 0.18 0.42 -1.35
CA ALA A 96 0.40 0.63 0.08
C ALA A 96 1.87 0.93 0.42
N GLN A 97 2.81 0.18 -0.16
CA GLN A 97 4.25 0.31 0.12
C GLN A 97 4.79 1.69 -0.26
N ARG A 98 4.25 2.30 -1.31
CA ARG A 98 4.70 3.62 -1.78
C ARG A 98 3.90 4.74 -1.12
N ASN A 99 2.61 4.52 -0.83
CA ASN A 99 1.79 5.45 -0.08
C ASN A 99 2.33 5.70 1.33
N ILE A 100 2.83 4.67 2.02
CA ILE A 100 3.43 4.86 3.35
C ILE A 100 4.71 5.69 3.30
N GLN A 101 5.49 5.61 2.22
CA GLN A 101 6.67 6.46 2.04
C GLN A 101 6.30 7.93 1.86
N ILE A 102 5.21 8.23 1.16
CA ILE A 102 4.67 9.59 1.06
C ILE A 102 4.19 10.09 2.42
N VAL A 103 3.42 9.26 3.15
CA VAL A 103 2.94 9.63 4.50
C VAL A 103 4.13 9.92 5.41
N ARG A 104 5.17 9.09 5.37
CA ARG A 104 6.41 9.29 6.13
C ARG A 104 7.10 10.58 5.74
N PHE A 105 7.32 10.84 4.45
CA PHE A 105 7.91 12.08 3.96
C PHE A 105 7.15 13.31 4.45
N LEU A 106 5.82 13.33 4.29
CA LEU A 106 4.99 14.45 4.73
C LEU A 106 4.97 14.61 6.26
N TYR A 107 5.04 13.51 7.00
CA TYR A 107 5.14 13.52 8.45
C TYR A 107 6.49 14.07 8.94
N GLU A 108 7.60 13.57 8.41
CA GLU A 108 8.96 14.03 8.74
C GLU A 108 9.20 15.49 8.31
N ALA A 109 8.52 15.94 7.25
CA ALA A 109 8.51 17.34 6.83
C ALA A 109 7.55 18.22 7.66
N GLU A 110 6.94 17.71 8.73
CA GLU A 110 5.97 18.42 9.60
C GLU A 110 4.68 18.88 8.87
N GLN A 111 4.37 18.28 7.73
CA GLN A 111 3.18 18.61 6.93
C GLN A 111 1.95 17.80 7.35
N LEU A 112 2.13 16.71 8.11
CA LEU A 112 1.05 15.92 8.72
C LEU A 112 1.09 15.96 10.26
N THR A 113 1.65 17.03 10.82
CA THR A 113 1.77 17.21 12.26
C THR A 113 0.98 18.40 12.76
N GLU A 114 0.43 18.30 13.96
CA GLU A 114 -0.22 19.43 14.66
C GLU A 114 0.79 20.18 15.56
N ILE A 115 1.87 20.69 14.96
CA ILE A 115 2.91 21.49 15.64
C ILE A 115 2.54 22.99 15.55
N HIS A 116 2.85 23.75 16.61
CA HIS A 116 2.45 25.14 16.79
C HIS A 116 2.71 26.05 15.57
N LYS A 117 1.68 26.83 15.20
CA LYS A 117 1.54 27.85 14.13
C LYS A 117 1.13 27.36 12.73
N ASN A 118 1.47 26.15 12.29
CA ASN A 118 1.13 25.67 10.96
C ASN A 118 0.01 24.63 11.03
N SER A 119 -0.99 24.75 10.15
CA SER A 119 -2.02 23.71 10.03
C SER A 119 -1.46 22.51 9.28
N SER A 120 -1.77 21.30 9.74
CA SER A 120 -1.53 20.07 8.97
C SER A 120 -2.18 20.17 7.58
N LEU A 121 -1.54 19.59 6.58
CA LEU A 121 -2.09 19.45 5.24
C LEU A 121 -3.39 18.64 5.33
N ASP A 122 -4.49 19.24 4.85
CA ASP A 122 -5.79 18.55 4.81
C ASP A 122 -5.75 17.42 3.79
N LEU A 123 -5.74 16.18 4.29
CA LEU A 123 -5.87 14.96 3.51
C LEU A 123 -7.21 14.27 3.72
N SER A 124 -8.21 14.98 4.26
CA SER A 124 -9.57 14.45 4.37
C SER A 124 -10.00 13.82 3.05
N THR A 125 -10.71 12.70 3.12
CA THR A 125 -11.12 11.86 1.98
C THR A 125 -10.04 11.00 1.33
N ALA A 126 -8.78 11.09 1.77
CA ALA A 126 -7.78 10.11 1.38
C ALA A 126 -8.24 8.70 1.76
N LYS A 127 -7.95 7.73 0.90
CA LYS A 127 -8.31 6.34 1.09
C LYS A 127 -7.05 5.51 1.02
N PHE A 128 -6.75 4.83 2.12
CA PHE A 128 -5.66 3.88 2.13
C PHE A 128 -6.15 2.47 2.43
N ARG A 129 -5.47 1.51 1.82
CA ARG A 129 -5.69 0.09 2.05
C ARG A 129 -4.35 -0.58 2.32
N ASP A 130 -4.32 -1.49 3.28
CA ASP A 130 -3.19 -2.36 3.59
C ASP A 130 -1.91 -1.59 4.00
N ILE A 131 -2.07 -0.43 4.65
CA ILE A 131 -0.93 0.41 5.09
C ILE A 131 -0.37 -0.05 6.42
N ASP A 132 0.96 -0.16 6.48
CA ASP A 132 1.70 -0.40 7.71
C ASP A 132 2.30 0.89 8.26
N PHE A 133 1.67 1.48 9.28
CA PHE A 133 2.16 2.72 9.89
C PHE A 133 3.42 2.53 10.75
N ARG A 134 3.88 1.28 10.97
CA ARG A 134 5.17 1.02 11.62
C ARG A 134 6.34 1.52 10.78
N ASP A 135 6.17 1.58 9.45
CA ASP A 135 7.20 2.08 8.53
C ASP A 135 7.29 3.62 8.49
N ALA A 136 6.21 4.31 8.89
CA ALA A 136 6.21 5.77 9.07
C ALA A 136 6.66 6.21 10.47
N ALA A 137 6.70 5.30 11.44
CA ALA A 137 7.17 5.61 12.77
C ALA A 137 8.67 5.94 12.78
N ILE A 138 9.04 6.97 13.53
CA ILE A 138 10.44 7.35 13.75
C ILE A 138 10.96 6.66 15.01
N ASN A 139 12.30 6.58 15.15
CA ASN A 139 13.07 6.06 16.30
C ASN A 139 12.27 5.34 17.38
N GLU A 140 12.47 4.01 17.50
CA GLU A 140 11.81 3.18 18.52
C GLU A 140 10.28 3.00 18.36
N LYS A 141 9.77 3.19 17.13
CA LYS A 141 8.34 3.05 16.79
C LYS A 141 7.45 4.08 17.49
N GLN A 142 7.90 5.34 17.51
CA GLN A 142 7.10 6.45 18.02
C GLN A 142 6.44 7.24 16.88
N LEU A 143 5.17 7.57 17.05
CA LEU A 143 4.42 8.50 16.22
C LEU A 143 3.82 9.58 17.12
N ARG A 144 4.36 10.80 17.04
CA ARG A 144 3.91 11.94 17.83
C ARG A 144 3.21 12.95 16.95
N GLN A 145 2.07 13.46 17.41
CA GLN A 145 1.34 14.57 16.79
C GLN A 145 0.88 14.32 15.34
N LEU A 146 0.84 13.08 14.88
CA LEU A 146 0.39 12.73 13.52
C LEU A 146 -1.10 13.06 13.38
N SER A 147 -1.46 13.79 12.32
CA SER A 147 -2.85 14.14 12.00
C SER A 147 -3.32 13.43 10.73
N LEU A 148 -4.31 12.54 10.87
CA LEU A 148 -4.97 11.82 9.76
C LEU A 148 -6.49 12.06 9.77
N ILE A 149 -6.89 13.29 10.05
CA ILE A 149 -8.30 13.70 10.20
C ILE A 149 -9.10 13.38 8.93
N GLY A 150 -10.27 12.75 9.10
CA GLY A 150 -11.23 12.53 8.01
C GLY A 150 -10.75 11.57 6.91
N ILE A 151 -9.70 10.78 7.17
CA ILE A 151 -9.15 9.78 6.25
C ILE A 151 -9.90 8.45 6.41
N PHE A 152 -9.91 7.64 5.34
CA PHE A 152 -10.39 6.26 5.38
C PHE A 152 -9.20 5.29 5.36
N LEU A 153 -9.09 4.45 6.40
CA LEU A 153 -8.04 3.47 6.57
C LEU A 153 -8.63 2.06 6.62
N SER A 154 -8.32 1.25 5.62
CA SER A 154 -8.72 -0.17 5.56
C SER A 154 -7.50 -1.06 5.73
N ASN A 155 -7.59 -2.08 6.60
CA ASN A 155 -6.49 -3.01 6.89
C ASN A 155 -5.18 -2.32 7.32
N ALA A 156 -5.29 -1.20 8.05
CA ALA A 156 -4.11 -0.48 8.53
C ALA A 156 -3.56 -1.10 9.82
N THR A 157 -2.24 -1.08 10.01
CA THR A 157 -1.62 -1.56 11.26
C THR A 157 -0.78 -0.49 11.95
N PHE A 158 -0.98 -0.35 13.25
CA PHE A 158 -0.23 0.46 14.20
C PHE A 158 0.35 -0.40 15.34
N MET A 159 0.56 -1.69 15.07
CA MET A 159 0.95 -2.68 16.07
C MET A 159 2.27 -2.32 16.77
N GLY A 160 2.24 -2.27 18.10
CA GLY A 160 3.42 -2.00 18.93
C GLY A 160 4.03 -0.61 18.73
N ILE A 161 3.24 0.37 18.29
CA ILE A 161 3.64 1.77 18.16
C ILE A 161 3.26 2.52 19.43
N GLU A 162 4.14 3.41 19.89
CA GLU A 162 3.81 4.43 20.87
C GLU A 162 3.28 5.67 20.16
N MET A 163 2.03 6.03 20.42
CA MET A 163 1.37 7.19 19.84
C MET A 163 1.12 8.23 20.92
N GLU A 164 1.55 9.46 20.66
CA GLU A 164 1.38 10.58 21.59
C GLU A 164 0.80 11.79 20.87
N HIS A 165 -0.33 12.31 21.36
CA HIS A 165 -0.98 13.51 20.81
C HIS A 165 -1.41 13.37 19.33
N ASN A 166 -1.61 12.14 18.83
CA ASN A 166 -2.07 11.93 17.46
C ASN A 166 -3.54 12.31 17.29
N ASN A 167 -3.92 12.78 16.10
CA ASN A 167 -5.27 13.19 15.79
C ASN A 167 -5.88 12.35 14.67
N PHE A 168 -6.85 11.52 15.06
CA PHE A 168 -7.65 10.67 14.17
C PHE A 168 -9.12 11.10 14.16
N ALA A 169 -9.42 12.36 14.45
CA ALA A 169 -10.78 12.85 14.45
C ALA A 169 -11.43 12.64 13.08
N HIS A 170 -12.69 12.22 13.07
CA HIS A 170 -13.46 11.89 11.85
C HIS A 170 -12.84 10.80 10.95
N THR A 171 -11.76 10.13 11.36
CA THR A 171 -11.15 9.04 10.62
C THR A 171 -12.08 7.82 10.64
N GLN A 172 -12.13 7.09 9.54
CA GLN A 172 -12.86 5.84 9.45
C GLN A 172 -11.88 4.67 9.36
N PHE A 173 -11.85 3.84 10.39
CA PHE A 173 -11.04 2.64 10.42
C PHE A 173 -11.89 1.41 10.09
N ASN A 174 -11.46 0.64 9.10
CA ASN A 174 -11.99 -0.69 8.81
C ASN A 174 -10.84 -1.71 8.94
N SER A 175 -10.98 -2.67 9.85
CA SER A 175 -9.99 -3.72 10.08
C SER A 175 -8.61 -3.17 10.50
N VAL A 176 -8.60 -2.14 11.36
CA VAL A 176 -7.36 -1.56 11.90
C VAL A 176 -6.78 -2.40 13.03
N ASN A 177 -5.46 -2.46 13.13
CA ASN A 177 -4.77 -3.23 14.17
C ASN A 177 -3.90 -2.33 15.07
N PHE A 178 -4.33 -2.14 16.31
CA PHE A 178 -3.63 -1.43 17.39
C PHE A 178 -3.00 -2.40 18.42
N LEU A 179 -2.85 -3.68 18.08
CA LEU A 179 -2.28 -4.69 18.99
C LEU A 179 -0.97 -4.20 19.63
N LEU A 180 -0.88 -4.28 20.97
CA LEU A 180 0.31 -3.89 21.75
C LEU A 180 0.72 -2.41 21.63
N SER A 181 -0.12 -1.51 21.10
CA SER A 181 0.20 -0.08 21.00
C SER A 181 -0.04 0.65 22.33
N HIS A 182 0.65 1.75 22.55
CA HIS A 182 0.35 2.69 23.64
C HIS A 182 -0.21 3.97 23.04
N LEU A 183 -1.41 4.38 23.45
CA LEU A 183 -2.15 5.53 22.93
C LEU A 183 -2.28 6.58 24.02
N ASN A 184 -1.37 7.55 24.04
CA ASN A 184 -1.38 8.63 25.01
C ASN A 184 -1.94 9.90 24.36
N ASN A 185 -3.01 10.47 24.92
CA ASN A 185 -3.63 11.70 24.41
C ASN A 185 -4.01 11.64 22.91
N VAL A 186 -4.43 10.47 22.42
CA VAL A 186 -4.85 10.31 21.02
C VAL A 186 -6.30 10.76 20.85
N ASN A 187 -6.54 11.68 19.92
CA ASN A 187 -7.86 12.20 19.63
C ASN A 187 -8.61 11.28 18.65
N PHE A 188 -9.64 10.59 19.16
CA PHE A 188 -10.58 9.76 18.38
C PHE A 188 -11.99 10.38 18.27
N SER A 189 -12.10 11.71 18.33
CA SER A 189 -13.40 12.38 18.26
C SER A 189 -14.10 12.12 16.93
N SER A 190 -15.34 11.61 16.99
CA SER A 190 -16.12 11.24 15.78
C SER A 190 -15.43 10.21 14.87
N THR A 191 -14.49 9.42 15.39
CA THR A 191 -13.86 8.31 14.68
C THR A 191 -14.78 7.09 14.67
N SER A 192 -14.82 6.34 13.56
CA SER A 192 -15.50 5.04 13.50
C SER A 192 -14.49 3.89 13.45
N PHE A 193 -14.81 2.79 14.14
CA PHE A 193 -14.00 1.58 14.17
C PHE A 193 -14.85 0.37 13.80
N ASP A 194 -14.63 -0.15 12.60
CA ASP A 194 -15.20 -1.42 12.16
C ASP A 194 -14.10 -2.48 12.19
N ASN A 195 -14.34 -3.62 12.85
CA ASN A 195 -13.37 -4.73 12.95
C ASN A 195 -11.98 -4.33 13.51
N ALA A 196 -11.92 -3.35 14.42
CA ALA A 196 -10.66 -2.91 15.01
C ALA A 196 -10.14 -3.92 16.06
N ASN A 197 -8.83 -4.14 16.07
CA ASN A 197 -8.14 -4.92 17.09
C ASN A 197 -7.40 -4.00 18.08
N PHE A 198 -7.87 -3.96 19.33
CA PHE A 198 -7.25 -3.24 20.45
C PHE A 198 -6.65 -4.18 21.52
N SER A 199 -6.38 -5.43 21.16
CA SER A 199 -5.84 -6.41 22.13
C SER A 199 -4.52 -5.90 22.70
N PHE A 200 -4.37 -5.91 24.02
CA PHE A 200 -3.18 -5.41 24.72
C PHE A 200 -2.80 -3.95 24.41
N THR A 201 -3.73 -3.15 23.87
CA THR A 201 -3.54 -1.70 23.72
C THR A 201 -3.65 -1.02 25.08
N GLN A 202 -2.72 -0.11 25.38
CA GLN A 202 -2.81 0.79 26.54
C GLN A 202 -3.33 2.15 26.07
N MET A 203 -4.23 2.77 26.82
CA MET A 203 -4.81 4.08 26.51
C MET A 203 -4.75 4.95 27.76
N ASP A 204 -4.07 6.09 27.67
CA ASP A 204 -3.91 7.09 28.74
C ASP A 204 -4.41 8.48 28.29
#